data_AF-A0A2A2XU84-F1
#
_entry.id   AF-A0A2A2XU84-F1
#
_cell.length_a   1.000
_cell.length_b   1.000
_cell.length_c   1.000
_cell.angle_alpha   90.00
_cell.angle_beta   90.00
_cell.angle_gamma   90.00
#
_symmetry.space_group_name_H-M   'P 1'
#
loop_
_entity.id
_entity.type
_entity.pdbx_description
1 polymer ?
#
loop_
_entity_poly.entity_id
_entity_poly.type
_entity_poly.pdbx_seq_one_letter_code
_entity_poly.pdbx_strand_id
1 'polypeptide(L)'
;MLKTKLLALLVVALTATAPLRATTRATDYPGSVTMLMELPSVRSDLGLGRDQAAKVNDLGRELKSRSQSLLKVRSSETSGLTTDQRLFALIDGNNAQALALLSPVQFARFSEIQNQILGYSMLVSPQIQKQLRCTNSQSASIEALRIRGLEFVSEMNRSFGSGVISHKNRVEILRDYRNRQAEEMKLLLSPAQRKAFAALCGKPLAKS
;
A
#
# COMPACT_ATOMS: atom_id res chain seq x y z
N MET A 1 -59.41 26.03 27.08
CA MET A 1 -58.98 24.65 27.39
C MET A 1 -58.07 24.16 26.28
N LEU A 2 -56.84 23.83 26.66
CA LEU A 2 -55.76 23.23 25.86
C LEU A 2 -56.19 21.91 25.18
N LYS A 3 -55.68 21.63 23.98
CA LYS A 3 -54.93 20.39 23.64
C LYS A 3 -54.50 20.38 22.16
N THR A 4 -53.27 20.83 21.88
CA THR A 4 -52.05 20.06 21.55
C THR A 4 -51.96 19.58 20.09
N LYS A 5 -51.17 20.32 19.30
CA LYS A 5 -50.65 19.93 17.98
C LYS A 5 -49.56 18.86 18.17
N LEU A 6 -49.69 17.71 17.52
CA LEU A 6 -48.62 16.69 17.49
C LEU A 6 -47.70 16.98 16.31
N LEU A 7 -46.52 17.53 16.59
CA LEU A 7 -45.45 17.75 15.62
C LEU A 7 -44.57 16.49 15.61
N ALA A 8 -44.63 15.71 14.52
CA ALA A 8 -43.73 14.59 14.30
C ALA A 8 -42.36 15.11 13.87
N LEU A 9 -41.40 15.17 14.80
CA LEU A 9 -40.00 15.46 14.49
C LEU A 9 -39.26 14.13 14.26
N LEU A 10 -39.21 13.69 13.01
CA LEU A 10 -38.35 12.59 12.57
C LEU A 10 -36.92 13.12 12.42
N VAL A 11 -36.12 13.05 13.48
CA VAL A 11 -34.68 13.32 13.41
C VAL A 11 -34.00 12.06 12.88
N VAL A 12 -33.86 11.99 11.55
CA VAL A 12 -32.94 11.04 10.91
C VAL A 12 -31.53 11.57 11.14
N ALA A 13 -30.86 11.06 12.18
CA ALA A 13 -29.43 11.25 12.36
C ALA A 13 -28.70 10.48 11.25
N LEU A 14 -28.41 11.14 10.12
CA LEU A 14 -27.43 10.66 9.16
C LEU A 14 -26.05 10.76 9.81
N THR A 15 -25.58 9.67 10.40
CA THR A 15 -24.17 9.48 10.69
C THR A 15 -23.45 9.26 9.37
N ALA A 16 -22.97 10.35 8.77
CA ALA A 16 -22.05 10.30 7.64
C ALA A 16 -20.72 9.69 8.10
N THR A 17 -20.66 8.37 8.17
CA THR A 17 -19.39 7.64 8.23
C THR A 17 -18.77 7.73 6.85
N ALA A 18 -17.84 8.68 6.67
CA ALA A 18 -17.04 8.73 5.45
C ALA A 18 -16.38 7.35 5.26
N PRO A 19 -16.65 6.63 4.16
CA PRO A 19 -16.05 5.32 3.97
C PRO A 19 -14.54 5.49 3.85
N LEU A 20 -13.79 4.82 4.72
CA LEU A 20 -12.34 4.65 4.60
C LEU A 20 -12.07 3.82 3.34
N ARG A 21 -11.97 4.49 2.19
CA ARG A 21 -11.62 3.83 0.93
C ARG A 21 -10.17 3.38 1.01
N ALA A 22 -9.95 2.08 0.84
CA ALA A 22 -8.61 1.59 0.58
C ALA A 22 -8.16 2.17 -0.77
N THR A 23 -7.11 2.96 -0.73
CA THR A 23 -6.56 3.63 -1.89
C THR A 23 -5.13 3.12 -1.99
N THR A 24 -4.84 2.21 -2.90
CA THR A 24 -3.46 2.00 -3.34
C THR A 24 -3.46 2.34 -4.81
N ARG A 25 -2.61 3.28 -5.23
CA ARG A 25 -2.44 3.59 -6.65
C ARG A 25 -1.59 2.47 -7.28
N ALA A 26 -1.75 2.25 -8.58
CA ALA A 26 -0.79 1.45 -9.33
C ALA A 26 0.51 2.24 -9.42
N THR A 27 1.42 1.97 -8.49
CA THR A 27 2.75 2.59 -8.39
C THR A 27 3.80 1.47 -8.37
N ASP A 28 5.05 1.84 -8.64
CA ASP A 28 6.19 0.90 -8.66
C ASP A 28 6.59 0.41 -7.26
N TYR A 29 5.92 0.90 -6.21
CA TYR A 29 6.09 0.47 -4.82
C TYR A 29 4.72 0.40 -4.13
N PRO A 30 4.22 -0.77 -3.70
CA PRO A 30 2.88 -0.88 -3.11
C PRO A 30 2.81 -0.40 -1.65
N GLY A 31 3.81 0.32 -1.14
CA GLY A 31 3.88 0.78 0.24
C GLY A 31 5.05 1.72 0.53
N SER A 32 5.44 1.81 1.80
CA SER A 32 6.57 2.64 2.25
C SER A 32 7.90 1.92 1.99
N VAL A 33 8.74 2.54 1.16
CA VAL A 33 10.10 2.11 0.86
C VAL A 33 10.98 2.19 2.12
N THR A 34 10.83 3.26 2.89
CA THR A 34 11.57 3.47 4.14
C THR A 34 11.33 2.33 5.13
N MET A 35 10.08 1.88 5.29
CA MET A 35 9.75 0.75 6.17
C MET A 35 10.47 -0.55 5.75
N LEU A 36 10.63 -0.81 4.46
CA LEU A 36 11.39 -1.98 3.98
C LEU A 36 12.89 -1.82 4.22
N MET A 37 13.45 -0.63 3.96
CA MET A 37 14.85 -0.32 4.22
C MET A 37 15.19 -0.24 5.72
N GLU A 38 14.19 -0.22 6.60
CA GLU A 38 14.37 -0.30 8.05
C GLU A 38 14.62 -1.72 8.56
N LEU A 39 14.24 -2.73 7.78
CA LEU A 39 14.40 -4.14 8.16
C LEU A 39 15.89 -4.52 8.24
N PRO A 40 16.37 -5.16 9.33
CA PRO A 40 17.77 -5.50 9.50
C PRO A 40 18.36 -6.34 8.35
N SER A 41 17.61 -7.33 7.86
CA SER A 41 18.03 -8.17 6.73
C SER A 41 18.21 -7.37 5.44
N VAL A 42 17.29 -6.45 5.14
CA VAL A 42 17.36 -5.56 3.97
C VAL A 42 18.54 -4.60 4.11
N ARG A 43 18.72 -3.98 5.29
CA ARG A 43 19.87 -3.08 5.55
C ARG A 43 21.21 -3.76 5.33
N SER A 44 21.34 -4.96 5.89
CA SER A 44 22.55 -5.77 5.80
C SER A 44 22.83 -6.14 4.34
N ASP A 45 21.83 -6.63 3.61
CA ASP A 45 22.01 -7.07 2.22
C ASP A 45 22.24 -5.91 1.24
N LEU A 46 21.69 -4.73 1.51
CA LEU A 46 22.00 -3.50 0.77
C LEU A 46 23.35 -2.87 1.18
N GLY A 47 23.96 -3.33 2.28
CA GLY A 47 25.17 -2.72 2.82
C GLY A 47 24.99 -1.23 3.15
N LEU A 48 23.85 -0.84 3.72
CA LEU A 48 23.62 0.57 4.07
C LEU A 48 24.62 1.03 5.13
N GLY A 49 25.41 2.05 4.81
CA GLY A 49 26.33 2.68 5.76
C GLY A 49 25.58 3.38 6.90
N ARG A 50 26.31 3.73 7.98
CA ARG A 50 25.73 4.40 9.16
C ARG A 50 24.94 5.65 8.79
N ASP A 51 25.49 6.49 7.92
CA ASP A 51 24.85 7.75 7.51
C ASP A 51 23.60 7.52 6.65
N GLN A 52 23.65 6.57 5.71
CA GLN A 52 22.47 6.19 4.91
C GLN A 52 21.36 5.62 5.82
N ALA A 53 21.72 4.74 6.75
CA ALA A 53 20.77 4.15 7.70
C ALA A 53 20.15 5.21 8.62
N ALA A 54 20.93 6.19 9.10
CA ALA A 54 20.44 7.32 9.87
C ALA A 54 19.41 8.14 9.07
N LYS A 55 19.74 8.51 7.82
CA LYS A 55 18.81 9.25 6.96
C LYS A 55 17.52 8.48 6.65
N VAL A 56 17.60 7.16 6.41
CA VAL A 56 16.41 6.31 6.25
C VAL A 56 15.53 6.32 7.50
N ASN A 57 16.13 6.20 8.70
CA ASN A 57 15.39 6.28 9.95
C ASN A 57 14.73 7.65 10.13
N ASP A 58 15.40 8.74 9.73
CA ASP A 58 14.88 10.09 9.85
C ASP A 58 13.66 10.29 8.94
N LEU A 59 13.76 9.81 7.69
CA LEU A 59 12.65 9.78 6.74
C LEU A 59 11.47 8.95 7.27
N GLY A 60 11.72 7.79 7.90
CA GLY A 60 10.68 6.97 8.51
C GLY A 60 9.97 7.67 9.68
N ARG A 61 10.73 8.33 10.56
CA ARG A 61 10.18 9.13 11.67
C ARG A 61 9.37 10.32 11.16
N GLU A 62 9.86 11.01 10.13
CA GLU A 62 9.14 12.12 9.52
C GLU A 62 7.81 11.65 8.90
N LEU A 63 7.85 10.57 8.10
CA LEU A 63 6.66 9.99 7.49
C LEU A 63 5.62 9.64 8.54
N LYS A 64 6.02 8.96 9.62
CA LYS A 64 5.13 8.59 10.73
C LYS A 64 4.51 9.83 11.40
N SER A 65 5.33 10.83 11.73
CA SER A 65 4.89 12.07 12.39
C SER A 65 3.91 12.87 11.52
N ARG A 66 4.24 13.06 10.24
CA ARG A 66 3.39 13.79 9.29
C ARG A 66 2.10 13.03 8.98
N SER A 67 2.16 11.71 8.81
CA SER A 67 0.96 10.88 8.61
C SER A 67 0.01 10.97 9.80
N GLN A 68 0.54 10.90 11.04
CA GLN A 68 -0.28 11.07 12.24
C GLN A 68 -0.91 12.46 12.32
N SER A 69 -0.18 13.50 11.93
CA SER A 69 -0.69 14.87 11.91
C SER A 69 -1.82 15.03 10.89
N LEU A 70 -1.65 14.49 9.68
CA LEU A 70 -2.70 14.48 8.63
C LEU A 70 -3.99 13.79 9.09
N LEU A 71 -3.88 12.69 9.84
CA LEU A 71 -5.04 11.94 10.34
C LEU A 71 -5.74 12.59 11.54
N LYS A 72 -5.04 13.47 12.29
CA LYS A 72 -5.60 14.21 13.44
C LYS A 72 -6.34 15.47 13.03
N VAL A 73 -5.99 16.08 11.90
CA VAL A 73 -6.68 17.26 11.39
C VAL A 73 -8.04 16.80 10.84
N ARG A 74 -9.13 17.18 11.53
CA ARG A 74 -10.48 17.19 10.90
C ARG A 74 -10.35 18.09 9.68
N SER A 75 -10.50 17.51 8.49
CA SER A 75 -10.33 18.17 7.20
C SER A 75 -11.07 19.51 7.19
N SER A 76 -10.34 20.62 7.34
CA SER A 76 -10.81 21.89 6.82
C SER A 76 -10.53 21.85 5.31
N GLU A 77 -11.58 22.11 4.54
CA GLU A 77 -11.66 21.95 3.08
C GLU A 77 -10.80 22.95 2.29
N THR A 78 -9.73 23.49 2.87
CA THR A 78 -8.91 24.55 2.26
C THR A 78 -7.93 24.04 1.21
N SER A 79 -7.64 22.74 1.17
CA SER A 79 -6.85 22.10 0.12
C SER A 79 -7.77 21.12 -0.59
N GLY A 80 -8.05 21.34 -1.87
CA GLY A 80 -8.95 20.52 -2.69
C GLY A 80 -8.55 19.05 -2.88
N LEU A 81 -7.57 18.56 -2.10
CA LEU A 81 -7.18 17.16 -2.01
C LEU A 81 -7.79 16.50 -0.77
N THR A 82 -8.28 15.27 -0.94
CA THR A 82 -8.72 14.42 0.18
C THR A 82 -7.55 14.04 1.08
N THR A 83 -7.83 13.69 2.34
CA THR A 83 -6.80 13.22 3.29
C THR A 83 -5.97 12.06 2.71
N ASP A 84 -6.63 11.13 2.02
CA ASP A 84 -5.97 10.01 1.34
C ASP A 84 -4.99 10.48 0.26
N GLN A 85 -5.39 11.43 -0.58
CA GLN A 85 -4.52 11.97 -1.63
C GLN A 85 -3.29 12.67 -1.03
N ARG A 86 -3.45 13.39 0.08
CA ARG A 86 -2.33 14.01 0.80
C ARG A 86 -1.40 12.95 1.41
N LEU A 87 -1.97 11.88 1.95
CA LEU A 87 -1.20 10.76 2.50
C LEU A 87 -0.36 10.06 1.42
N PHE A 88 -0.91 9.83 0.22
CA PHE A 88 -0.11 9.27 -0.89
C PHE A 88 0.99 10.20 -1.33
N ALA A 89 0.70 11.48 -1.53
CA ALA A 89 1.73 12.44 -1.92
C ALA A 89 2.89 12.47 -0.90
N LEU A 90 2.57 12.36 0.40
CA LEU A 90 3.56 12.25 1.46
C LEU A 90 4.39 10.95 1.36
N ILE A 91 3.74 9.80 1.13
CA ILE A 91 4.42 8.51 0.96
C ILE A 91 5.31 8.52 -0.30
N ASP A 92 4.80 9.00 -1.43
CA ASP A 92 5.53 9.08 -2.69
C ASP A 92 6.77 9.97 -2.56
N GLY A 93 6.63 11.15 -1.94
CA GLY A 93 7.75 12.04 -1.67
C GLY A 93 8.77 11.45 -0.71
N ASN A 94 8.33 10.69 0.29
CA ASN A 94 9.23 9.98 1.21
C ASN A 94 9.98 8.84 0.50
N ASN A 95 9.29 8.07 -0.34
CA ASN A 95 9.86 6.98 -1.12
C ASN A 95 10.89 7.51 -2.12
N ALA A 96 10.60 8.59 -2.82
CA ALA A 96 11.55 9.23 -3.73
C ALA A 96 12.85 9.65 -3.03
N GLN A 97 12.73 10.28 -1.85
CA GLN A 97 13.89 10.67 -1.05
C GLN A 97 14.69 9.46 -0.57
N ALA A 98 14.02 8.40 -0.09
CA ALA A 98 14.70 7.19 0.37
C ALA A 98 15.44 6.47 -0.76
N LEU A 99 14.83 6.37 -1.94
CA LEU A 99 15.47 5.77 -3.12
C LEU A 99 16.68 6.60 -3.60
N ALA A 100 16.62 7.93 -3.48
CA ALA A 100 17.74 8.82 -3.84
C ALA A 100 18.96 8.68 -2.91
N LEU A 101 18.83 8.05 -1.74
CA LEU A 101 19.96 7.73 -0.85
C LEU A 101 20.78 6.55 -1.35
N LEU A 102 20.23 5.73 -2.25
CA LEU A 102 20.88 4.52 -2.74
C LEU A 102 21.80 4.81 -3.91
N SER A 103 22.96 4.14 -3.91
CA SER A 103 23.75 4.02 -5.15
C SER A 103 22.99 3.20 -6.21
N PRO A 104 23.36 3.27 -7.50
CA PRO A 104 22.71 2.47 -8.55
C PRO A 104 22.69 0.96 -8.27
N VAL A 105 23.78 0.43 -7.70
CA VAL A 105 23.89 -0.99 -7.33
C VAL A 105 22.93 -1.33 -6.19
N GLN A 106 22.86 -0.48 -5.17
CA GLN A 106 21.91 -0.66 -4.06
C GLN A 106 20.46 -0.53 -4.53
N PHE A 107 20.17 0.40 -5.44
CA PHE A 107 18.84 0.59 -6.01
C PHE A 107 18.36 -0.64 -6.80
N ALA A 108 19.22 -1.18 -7.67
CA ALA A 108 18.94 -2.41 -8.40
C ALA A 108 18.65 -3.56 -7.43
N ARG A 109 19.51 -3.72 -6.41
CA ARG A 109 19.32 -4.76 -5.40
C ARG A 109 18.06 -4.56 -4.56
N PHE A 110 17.72 -3.33 -4.21
CA PHE A 110 16.50 -3.02 -3.47
C PHE A 110 15.25 -3.36 -4.31
N SER A 111 15.29 -3.11 -5.62
CA SER A 111 14.22 -3.50 -6.53
C SER A 111 13.99 -5.01 -6.56
N GLU A 112 15.07 -5.80 -6.58
CA GLU A 112 15.00 -7.27 -6.45
C GLU A 112 14.36 -7.70 -5.13
N ILE A 113 14.77 -7.08 -4.01
CA ILE A 113 14.20 -7.35 -2.68
C ILE A 113 12.70 -7.03 -2.63
N GLN A 114 12.28 -5.90 -3.21
CA GLN A 114 10.87 -5.55 -3.30
C GLN A 114 10.08 -6.62 -4.08
N ASN A 115 10.61 -7.05 -5.23
CA ASN A 115 10.01 -8.11 -6.03
C ASN A 115 9.87 -9.43 -5.26
N GLN A 116 10.86 -9.78 -4.43
CA GLN A 116 10.78 -10.96 -3.56
C GLN A 116 9.72 -10.85 -2.48
N ILE A 117 9.74 -9.75 -1.72
CA ILE A 117 8.86 -9.57 -0.55
C ILE A 117 7.40 -9.48 -0.98
N LEU A 118 7.14 -8.81 -2.08
CA LEU A 118 5.79 -8.52 -2.55
C LEU A 118 5.30 -9.58 -3.55
N GLY A 119 6.21 -10.36 -4.13
CA GLY A 119 5.90 -11.43 -5.07
C GLY A 119 5.02 -10.92 -6.22
N TYR A 120 4.08 -11.74 -6.67
CA TYR A 120 3.22 -11.40 -7.80
C TYR A 120 2.26 -10.24 -7.54
N SER A 121 2.14 -9.72 -6.30
CA SER A 121 1.45 -8.44 -6.08
C SER A 121 2.17 -7.27 -6.76
N MET A 122 3.46 -7.40 -7.07
CA MET A 122 4.22 -6.43 -7.88
C MET A 122 3.75 -6.31 -9.32
N LEU A 123 2.90 -7.23 -9.81
CA LEU A 123 2.35 -7.10 -11.15
C LEU A 123 1.46 -5.86 -11.30
N VAL A 124 1.04 -5.20 -10.23
CA VAL A 124 0.35 -3.90 -10.32
C VAL A 124 1.27 -2.75 -10.75
N SER A 125 2.60 -2.92 -10.69
CA SER A 125 3.57 -1.94 -11.17
C SER A 125 3.57 -1.89 -12.71
N PRO A 126 3.37 -0.72 -13.34
CA PRO A 126 3.50 -0.56 -14.77
C PRO A 126 4.91 -0.91 -15.28
N GLN A 127 5.95 -0.61 -14.50
CA GLN A 127 7.33 -0.97 -14.86
C GLN A 127 7.51 -2.49 -14.94
N ILE A 128 7.01 -3.25 -13.96
CA ILE A 128 7.10 -4.71 -13.97
C ILE A 128 6.29 -5.29 -15.13
N GLN A 129 5.08 -4.79 -15.37
CA GLN A 129 4.28 -5.22 -16.53
C GLN A 129 5.02 -4.99 -17.85
N LYS A 130 5.69 -3.85 -18.00
CA LYS A 130 6.51 -3.54 -19.18
C LYS A 130 7.71 -4.50 -19.31
N GLN A 131 8.43 -4.76 -18.21
CA GLN A 131 9.57 -5.69 -18.20
C GLN A 131 9.15 -7.12 -18.57
N LEU A 132 7.99 -7.57 -18.10
CA LEU A 132 7.41 -8.87 -18.43
C LEU A 132 6.66 -8.90 -19.76
N ARG A 133 6.59 -7.76 -20.46
CA ARG A 133 5.84 -7.60 -21.72
C ARG A 133 4.41 -8.12 -21.58
N CYS A 134 3.74 -7.75 -20.49
CA CYS A 134 2.33 -8.09 -20.28
C CYS A 134 1.49 -7.57 -21.45
N THR A 135 0.58 -8.40 -21.95
CA THR A 135 -0.37 -7.98 -22.98
C THR A 135 -1.41 -7.04 -22.35
N ASN A 136 -2.10 -6.26 -23.20
CA ASN A 136 -3.18 -5.39 -22.73
C ASN A 136 -4.25 -6.17 -21.95
N SER A 137 -4.56 -7.40 -22.36
CA SER A 137 -5.51 -8.28 -21.68
C SER A 137 -5.00 -8.72 -20.29
N GLN A 138 -3.71 -9.04 -20.16
CA GLN A 138 -3.10 -9.36 -18.88
C GLN A 138 -3.12 -8.14 -17.94
N SER A 139 -2.69 -6.98 -18.44
CA SER A 139 -2.69 -5.72 -17.68
C SER A 139 -4.10 -5.33 -17.21
N ALA A 140 -5.11 -5.45 -18.07
CA ALA A 140 -6.50 -5.19 -17.70
C ALA A 140 -7.00 -6.17 -16.62
N SER A 141 -6.62 -7.45 -16.72
CA SER A 141 -7.00 -8.47 -15.72
C SER A 141 -6.31 -8.23 -14.36
N ILE A 142 -5.04 -7.84 -14.38
CA ILE A 142 -4.30 -7.44 -13.16
C ILE A 142 -4.96 -6.23 -12.51
N GLU A 143 -5.37 -5.24 -13.30
CA GLU A 143 -6.06 -4.04 -12.80
C GLU A 143 -7.44 -4.40 -12.20
N ALA A 144 -8.20 -5.27 -12.84
CA ALA A 144 -9.46 -5.76 -12.30
C ALA A 144 -9.27 -6.48 -10.95
N LEU A 145 -8.23 -7.30 -10.82
CA LEU A 145 -7.87 -7.92 -9.53
C LEU A 145 -7.50 -6.86 -8.49
N ARG A 146 -6.73 -5.84 -8.87
CA ARG A 146 -6.34 -4.73 -7.98
C ARG A 146 -7.55 -3.98 -7.45
N ILE A 147 -8.48 -3.59 -8.33
CA ILE A 147 -9.72 -2.88 -7.96
C ILE A 147 -10.55 -3.71 -6.98
N ARG A 148 -10.75 -5.00 -7.26
CA ARG A 148 -11.45 -5.92 -6.35
C ARG A 148 -10.78 -5.99 -4.98
N GLY A 149 -9.44 -5.97 -4.95
CA GLY A 149 -8.67 -5.91 -3.71
C GLY A 149 -8.91 -4.64 -2.91
N LEU A 150 -8.99 -3.48 -3.56
CA LEU A 150 -9.32 -2.22 -2.90
C LEU A 150 -10.71 -2.24 -2.27
N GLU A 151 -11.70 -2.80 -2.98
CA GLU A 151 -13.06 -2.95 -2.46
C GLU A 151 -13.08 -3.86 -1.23
N PHE A 152 -12.36 -5.00 -1.28
CA PHE A 152 -12.23 -5.92 -0.16
C PHE A 152 -11.58 -5.26 1.06
N VAL A 153 -10.47 -4.54 0.87
CA VAL A 153 -9.79 -3.83 1.97
C VAL A 153 -10.70 -2.74 2.56
N SER A 154 -11.44 -2.02 1.71
CA SER A 154 -12.41 -1.00 2.14
C SER A 154 -13.54 -1.61 2.98
N GLU A 155 -14.06 -2.79 2.61
CA GLU A 155 -15.03 -3.53 3.43
C GLU A 155 -14.41 -3.94 4.78
N MET A 156 -13.24 -4.57 4.79
CA MET A 156 -12.57 -4.98 6.03
C MET A 156 -12.25 -3.81 6.96
N ASN A 157 -11.90 -2.64 6.40
CA ASN A 157 -11.68 -1.42 7.18
C ASN A 157 -12.98 -0.92 7.81
N ARG A 158 -14.11 -1.00 7.09
CA ARG A 158 -15.43 -0.67 7.65
C ARG A 158 -15.83 -1.64 8.76
N SER A 159 -15.67 -2.94 8.56
CA SER A 159 -15.97 -3.96 9.59
C SER A 159 -15.12 -3.77 10.85
N PHE A 160 -13.85 -3.38 10.69
CA PHE A 160 -12.99 -3.05 11.82
C PHE A 160 -13.40 -1.74 12.50
N GLY A 161 -13.70 -0.70 11.72
CA GLY A 161 -14.14 0.60 12.25
C GLY A 161 -15.47 0.52 13.02
N SER A 162 -16.35 -0.43 12.66
CA SER A 162 -17.60 -0.70 13.39
C SER A 162 -17.45 -1.71 14.54
N GLY A 163 -16.25 -2.25 14.77
CA GLY A 163 -15.97 -3.22 15.84
C GLY A 163 -16.43 -4.65 15.56
N VAL A 164 -16.91 -4.96 14.35
CA VAL A 164 -17.34 -6.32 13.95
C VAL A 164 -16.19 -7.32 13.95
N ILE A 165 -14.99 -6.86 13.56
CA ILE A 165 -13.78 -7.69 13.58
C ILE A 165 -12.69 -7.06 14.44
N SER A 166 -11.92 -7.90 15.13
CA SER A 166 -10.76 -7.47 15.90
C SER A 166 -9.61 -7.02 14.98
N HIS A 167 -8.65 -6.27 15.55
CA HIS A 167 -7.43 -5.91 14.82
C HIS A 167 -6.66 -7.14 14.33
N LYS A 168 -6.52 -8.16 15.17
CA LYS A 168 -5.84 -9.42 14.82
C LYS A 168 -6.51 -10.09 13.63
N ASN A 169 -7.83 -10.27 13.69
CA ASN A 169 -8.59 -10.90 12.61
C ASN A 169 -8.49 -10.10 11.30
N ARG A 170 -8.56 -8.76 11.39
CA ARG A 170 -8.36 -7.89 10.21
C ARG A 170 -6.99 -8.13 9.56
N VAL A 171 -5.92 -8.18 10.35
CA VAL A 171 -4.56 -8.40 9.83
C VAL A 171 -4.43 -9.77 9.15
N GLU A 172 -5.00 -10.82 9.75
CA GLU A 172 -4.98 -12.18 9.19
C GLU A 172 -5.78 -12.25 7.87
N ILE A 173 -7.04 -11.78 7.88
CA ILE A 173 -7.91 -11.77 6.69
C ILE A 173 -7.28 -11.00 5.53
N LEU A 174 -6.73 -9.82 5.80
CA LEU A 174 -6.07 -9.01 4.76
C LEU A 174 -4.82 -9.68 4.21
N ARG A 175 -4.05 -10.36 5.06
CA ARG A 175 -2.85 -11.11 4.66
C ARG A 175 -3.22 -12.29 3.76
N ASP A 176 -4.23 -13.07 4.16
CA ASP A 176 -4.68 -14.24 3.41
C ASP A 176 -5.29 -13.84 2.06
N TYR A 177 -6.06 -12.75 2.05
CA TYR A 177 -6.56 -12.18 0.81
C TYR A 177 -5.43 -11.75 -0.12
N ARG A 178 -4.44 -11.01 0.39
CA ARG A 178 -3.27 -10.58 -0.42
C ARG A 178 -2.52 -11.78 -1.00
N ASN A 179 -2.32 -12.84 -0.23
CA ASN A 179 -1.64 -14.05 -0.69
C ASN A 179 -2.43 -14.75 -1.82
N ARG A 180 -3.76 -14.90 -1.66
CA ARG A 180 -4.63 -15.45 -2.71
C ARG A 180 -4.63 -14.60 -3.97
N GLN A 181 -4.77 -13.29 -3.83
CA GLN A 181 -4.73 -12.35 -4.95
C GLN A 181 -3.40 -12.42 -5.70
N ALA A 182 -2.27 -12.57 -5.02
CA ALA A 182 -0.96 -12.76 -5.65
C ALA A 182 -0.90 -14.07 -6.46
N GLU A 183 -1.49 -15.16 -5.97
CA GLU A 183 -1.60 -16.40 -6.76
C GLU A 183 -2.53 -16.25 -7.96
N GLU A 184 -3.64 -15.53 -7.84
CA GLU A 184 -4.50 -15.19 -9.00
C GLU A 184 -3.73 -14.39 -10.06
N MET A 185 -2.95 -13.39 -9.63
CA MET A 185 -2.09 -12.58 -10.50
C MET A 185 -1.01 -13.42 -11.21
N LYS A 186 -0.40 -14.39 -10.52
CA LYS A 186 0.58 -15.33 -11.09
C LYS A 186 -0.01 -16.22 -12.19
N LEU A 187 -1.27 -16.61 -12.06
CA LEU A 187 -1.96 -17.45 -13.05
C LEU A 187 -2.23 -16.71 -14.36
N LEU A 188 -2.26 -15.38 -14.34
CA LEU A 188 -2.39 -14.55 -15.56
C LEU A 188 -1.12 -14.56 -16.42
N LEU A 189 0.03 -14.92 -15.86
CA LEU A 189 1.31 -14.95 -16.57
C LEU A 189 1.52 -16.26 -17.33
N SER A 190 2.21 -16.19 -18.46
CA SER A 190 2.72 -17.38 -19.14
C SER A 190 3.87 -18.03 -18.34
N PRO A 191 4.22 -19.30 -18.62
CA PRO A 191 5.40 -19.92 -18.01
C PRO A 191 6.69 -19.13 -18.22
N ALA A 192 6.87 -18.54 -19.41
CA ALA A 192 8.04 -17.71 -19.72
C ALA A 192 8.05 -16.41 -18.88
N GLN A 193 6.89 -15.76 -18.71
CA GLN A 193 6.77 -14.57 -17.87
C GLN A 193 6.99 -14.87 -16.39
N ARG A 194 6.52 -16.02 -15.89
CA ARG A 194 6.82 -16.46 -14.51
C ARG A 194 8.31 -16.68 -14.29
N LYS A 195 8.99 -17.30 -15.27
CA LYS A 195 10.46 -17.46 -15.24
C LYS A 195 11.16 -16.11 -15.28
N ALA A 196 10.70 -15.18 -16.12
CA ALA A 196 11.24 -13.82 -16.18
C ALA A 196 11.03 -13.06 -14.86
N PHE A 197 9.84 -13.17 -14.25
CA PHE A 197 9.57 -12.57 -12.95
C PHE A 197 10.48 -13.12 -11.85
N ALA A 198 10.71 -14.44 -11.82
CA ALA A 198 11.66 -15.04 -10.88
C ALA A 198 13.08 -14.49 -11.07
N ALA A 199 13.50 -14.14 -12.29
CA ALA A 199 14.78 -13.50 -12.53
C ALA A 199 14.83 -12.05 -12.00
N LEU A 200 13.71 -11.30 -12.07
CA LEU A 200 13.59 -9.96 -11.48
C LEU A 200 13.68 -9.94 -9.96
N CYS A 201 13.49 -11.10 -9.31
CA CYS A 201 13.67 -11.25 -7.88
C CYS A 201 15.15 -11.36 -7.47
N GLY A 202 16.09 -11.69 -8.38
CA GLY A 202 17.50 -11.83 -8.03
C GLY A 202 17.81 -12.87 -6.94
N LYS A 203 18.94 -12.72 -6.24
CA LYS A 203 19.38 -13.66 -5.18
C LYS A 203 18.47 -13.57 -3.94
N PRO A 204 18.08 -14.67 -3.29
CA PRO A 204 17.23 -14.63 -2.09
C PRO A 204 17.78 -13.71 -1.00
N LEU A 205 16.92 -12.94 -0.34
CA LEU A 205 17.29 -12.19 0.86
C LEU A 205 17.72 -13.17 1.95
N ALA A 206 18.85 -12.89 2.60
CA ALA A 206 19.31 -13.69 3.73
C ALA A 206 18.23 -13.72 4.83
N LYS A 207 17.96 -14.91 5.36
CA LYS A 207 17.04 -15.05 6.50
C LYS A 207 17.66 -14.36 7.71
N SER A 208 16.90 -13.46 8.34
CA SER A 208 17.21 -12.91 9.66
C SER A 208 16.92 -13.91 10.76
#